data_AF-A0A0Q6WW23-F1
#
_entry.id   AF-A0A0Q6WW23-F1
#
_cell.length_a   1.000
_cell.length_b   1.000
_cell.length_c   1.000
_cell.angle_alpha   90.00
_cell.angle_beta   90.00
_cell.angle_gamma   90.00
#
_symmetry.space_group_name_H-M   'P 1'
#
loop_
_entity.id
_entity.type
_entity.pdbx_description
1 polymer ?
#
loop_
_entity_poly.entity_id
_entity_poly.type
_entity_poly.pdbx_seq_one_letter_code
_entity_poly.pdbx_strand_id
1 'polypeptide(L)'
;MSGLQLGAVTVAASFALAGCATPGRDDQALAWKVEPVMDVRHGAQPSMAYYALGRYHDGSQAWDKAIQAYRKAIAANPRNAEAHNALGVLLARCQRLADAEAALREALAIAPDSAHVRSNLGRVLLLAGRPQEAAGELATALQLEPGNPIAQANLREALAPSAQAPGTGATAAAEPQVAAVQVAAVQEPEPPAAEVPVPATLPMIAPPLLARIRLELSNGNGMRGAAARLKPQLLAEGLAVERLTNQRPYVQRMTVIQYRTGQLGAAQRVADALRTTAPLEAVHGTGPGPDVRVVLGHDWARAPALTAWASR
;
A
#
# COMPACT_ATOMS: atom_id res chain seq x y z
N MET A 1 -88.17 -56.72 35.25
CA MET A 1 -87.79 -56.10 36.54
C MET A 1 -86.44 -55.45 36.31
N SER A 2 -86.43 -54.23 35.79
CA SER A 2 -86.39 -52.98 36.56
C SER A 2 -85.07 -52.81 37.31
N GLY A 3 -84.28 -51.79 36.91
CA GLY A 3 -83.10 -51.36 37.66
C GLY A 3 -82.12 -50.50 36.86
N LEU A 4 -82.45 -49.23 36.61
CA LEU A 4 -81.48 -48.17 36.34
C LEU A 4 -80.63 -47.91 37.60
N GLN A 5 -79.33 -47.64 37.45
CA GLN A 5 -78.56 -46.62 38.20
C GLN A 5 -77.19 -46.43 37.49
N LEU A 6 -76.96 -45.33 36.78
CA LEU A 6 -76.45 -44.01 37.21
C LEU A 6 -74.92 -43.96 37.39
N GLY A 7 -74.32 -43.06 36.61
CA GLY A 7 -72.89 -42.87 36.41
C GLY A 7 -72.09 -42.46 37.64
N ALA A 8 -70.78 -42.64 37.51
CA ALA A 8 -69.78 -41.87 38.22
C ALA A 8 -68.64 -41.57 37.24
N VAL A 9 -68.67 -40.35 36.69
CA VAL A 9 -67.52 -39.72 36.04
C VAL A 9 -66.59 -39.28 37.15
N THR A 10 -65.45 -39.95 37.30
CA THR A 10 -64.44 -39.51 38.26
C THR A 10 -63.55 -38.46 37.60
N VAL A 11 -63.87 -37.20 37.88
CA VAL A 11 -62.97 -36.06 37.68
C VAL A 11 -61.90 -36.12 38.77
N ALA A 12 -60.69 -36.51 38.42
CA ALA A 12 -59.52 -36.34 39.28
C ALA A 12 -58.87 -34.99 38.96
N ALA A 13 -59.31 -33.95 39.68
CA ALA A 13 -58.58 -32.69 39.78
C ALA A 13 -57.40 -32.91 40.74
N SER A 14 -56.17 -32.84 40.23
CA SER A 14 -54.96 -32.74 41.07
C SER A 14 -54.33 -31.37 40.85
N PHE A 15 -54.18 -30.67 41.98
CA PHE A 15 -53.68 -29.32 42.13
C PHE A 15 -52.30 -29.12 41.50
N ALA A 16 -52.18 -28.07 40.70
CA ALA A 16 -50.90 -27.55 40.24
C ALA A 16 -50.16 -26.90 41.42
N LEU A 17 -49.11 -27.54 41.92
CA LEU A 17 -48.04 -26.86 42.64
C LEU A 17 -46.93 -26.55 41.62
N ALA A 18 -46.83 -25.26 41.29
CA ALA A 18 -45.75 -24.71 40.50
C ALA A 18 -44.42 -24.86 41.26
N GLY A 19 -43.67 -25.89 40.91
CA GLY A 19 -42.22 -25.94 41.14
C GLY A 19 -41.53 -25.42 39.88
N CYS A 20 -40.88 -24.27 39.98
CA CYS A 20 -40.09 -23.66 38.91
C CYS A 20 -38.95 -24.60 38.48
N ALA A 21 -39.19 -25.41 37.46
CA ALA A 21 -38.12 -26.01 36.67
C ALA A 21 -37.87 -25.08 35.48
N THR A 22 -36.73 -24.39 35.50
CA THR A 22 -36.17 -23.71 34.33
C THR A 22 -36.12 -24.68 33.16
N PRO A 23 -36.70 -24.37 31.98
CA PRO A 23 -36.49 -25.19 30.80
C PRO A 23 -35.00 -25.18 30.48
N GLY A 24 -34.41 -26.37 30.35
CA GLY A 24 -33.07 -26.56 29.84
C GLY A 24 -32.94 -25.80 28.52
N ARG A 25 -31.88 -25.01 28.42
CA ARG A 25 -31.46 -24.37 27.18
C ARG A 25 -31.07 -25.52 26.24
N ASP A 26 -31.88 -25.75 25.21
CA ASP A 26 -31.50 -26.64 24.11
C ASP A 26 -30.30 -26.00 23.39
N ASP A 27 -29.09 -26.43 23.75
CA ASP A 27 -27.82 -25.98 23.16
C ASP A 27 -27.61 -26.47 21.71
N GLN A 28 -28.69 -26.76 20.97
CA GLN A 28 -28.65 -27.25 19.58
C GLN A 28 -29.41 -26.39 18.57
N ALA A 29 -29.84 -25.17 18.90
CA ALA A 29 -30.51 -24.31 17.93
C ALA A 29 -30.01 -22.86 18.03
N LEU A 30 -28.90 -22.58 17.34
CA LEU A 30 -28.58 -21.36 16.57
C LEU A 30 -27.07 -21.33 16.26
N ALA A 31 -26.54 -22.41 15.67
CA ALA A 31 -25.31 -22.28 14.90
C ALA A 31 -25.69 -21.54 13.61
N TRP A 32 -25.52 -20.22 13.59
CA TRP A 32 -25.72 -19.43 12.37
C TRP A 32 -24.70 -19.92 11.35
N LYS A 33 -25.13 -20.78 10.44
CA LYS A 33 -24.31 -21.26 9.35
C LYS A 33 -24.29 -20.16 8.29
N VAL A 34 -23.31 -19.26 8.42
CA VAL A 34 -23.06 -18.22 7.42
C VAL A 34 -22.36 -18.90 6.25
N GLU A 35 -23.13 -19.28 5.24
CA GLU A 35 -22.56 -19.68 3.96
C GLU A 35 -22.18 -18.41 3.19
N PRO A 36 -20.94 -18.31 2.67
CA PRO A 36 -20.51 -17.14 1.93
C PRO A 36 -21.37 -17.00 0.66
N VAL A 37 -22.25 -16.00 0.65
CA VAL A 37 -23.13 -15.68 -0.49
C VAL A 37 -22.35 -15.06 -1.66
N MET A 38 -21.12 -14.62 -1.39
CA MET A 38 -20.20 -14.04 -2.35
C MET A 38 -18.85 -14.76 -2.25
N ASP A 39 -18.50 -15.53 -3.27
CA ASP A 39 -17.10 -15.85 -3.56
C ASP A 39 -16.45 -14.55 -4.06
N VAL A 40 -15.82 -13.79 -3.15
CA VAL A 40 -14.98 -12.66 -3.55
C VAL A 40 -13.70 -13.23 -4.14
N ARG A 41 -13.82 -13.72 -5.38
CA ARG A 41 -12.66 -13.86 -6.23
C ARG A 41 -12.09 -12.47 -6.38
N HIS A 42 -10.95 -12.21 -5.75
CA HIS A 42 -10.14 -11.05 -6.08
C HIS A 42 -9.73 -11.20 -7.55
N GLY A 43 -10.60 -10.76 -8.45
CA GLY A 43 -10.29 -10.64 -9.86
C GLY A 43 -9.33 -9.49 -10.03
N ALA A 44 -8.05 -9.64 -9.68
CA ALA A 44 -7.02 -8.66 -10.01
C ALA A 44 -5.63 -9.23 -9.73
N GLN A 45 -5.00 -9.77 -10.77
CA GLN A 45 -3.54 -9.86 -10.95
C GLN A 45 -2.72 -9.90 -9.64
N PRO A 46 -2.62 -11.04 -8.93
CA PRO A 46 -1.91 -11.13 -7.64
C PRO A 46 -0.48 -10.59 -7.70
N SER A 47 0.16 -10.69 -8.87
CA SER A 47 1.46 -10.08 -9.14
C SER A 47 1.46 -8.56 -8.95
N MET A 48 0.48 -7.85 -9.49
CA MET A 48 0.39 -6.39 -9.38
C MET A 48 0.16 -5.92 -7.94
N ALA A 49 -0.66 -6.65 -7.18
CA ALA A 49 -0.90 -6.36 -5.78
C ALA A 49 0.38 -6.50 -4.94
N TYR A 50 1.12 -7.60 -5.12
CA TYR A 50 2.40 -7.80 -4.44
C TYR A 50 3.49 -6.83 -4.92
N TYR A 51 3.49 -6.45 -6.20
CA TYR A 51 4.39 -5.43 -6.72
C TYR A 51 4.14 -4.07 -6.05
N ALA A 52 2.87 -3.64 -5.96
CA ALA A 52 2.50 -2.42 -5.27
C ALA A 52 2.87 -2.47 -3.77
N LEU A 53 2.68 -3.62 -3.11
CA LEU A 53 3.13 -3.83 -1.74
C LEU A 53 4.65 -3.70 -1.59
N GLY A 54 5.41 -4.24 -2.55
CA GLY A 54 6.86 -4.08 -2.61
C GLY A 54 7.28 -2.63 -2.74
N ARG A 55 6.66 -1.88 -3.65
CA ARG A 55 6.88 -0.43 -3.84
C ARG A 55 6.60 0.35 -2.56
N TYR A 56 5.52 -0.01 -1.86
CA TYR A 56 5.16 0.61 -0.58
C TYR A 56 6.23 0.39 0.50
N HIS A 57 6.70 -0.85 0.66
CA HIS A 57 7.73 -1.17 1.63
C HIS A 57 9.09 -0.56 1.27
N ASP A 58 9.45 -0.47 -0.02
CA ASP A 58 10.67 0.20 -0.48
C ASP A 58 10.65 1.69 -0.11
N GLY A 59 9.55 2.39 -0.41
CA GLY A 59 9.37 3.79 -0.04
C GLY A 59 9.36 4.04 1.47
N SER A 60 8.99 3.04 2.27
CA SER A 60 9.04 3.07 3.74
C SER A 60 10.36 2.56 4.32
N GLN A 61 11.34 2.26 3.47
CA GLN A 61 12.66 1.70 3.81
C GLN A 61 12.60 0.34 4.55
N ALA A 62 11.47 -0.36 4.49
CA ALA A 62 11.32 -1.71 5.01
C ALA A 62 11.80 -2.73 3.95
N TRP A 63 13.11 -2.71 3.65
CA TRP A 63 13.69 -3.38 2.48
C TRP A 63 13.47 -4.90 2.46
N ASP A 64 13.53 -5.59 3.60
CA ASP A 64 13.25 -7.03 3.66
C ASP A 64 11.81 -7.36 3.25
N LYS A 65 10.85 -6.56 3.72
CA LYS A 65 9.44 -6.72 3.36
C LYS A 65 9.20 -6.39 1.89
N ALA A 66 9.91 -5.40 1.36
CA ALA A 66 9.84 -5.04 -0.05
C ALA A 66 10.39 -6.17 -0.95
N ILE A 67 11.54 -6.75 -0.61
CA ILE A 67 12.13 -7.90 -1.31
C ILE A 67 11.15 -9.08 -1.31
N GLN A 68 10.56 -9.41 -0.16
CA GLN A 68 9.58 -10.50 -0.07
C GLN A 68 8.35 -10.23 -0.93
N ALA A 69 7.83 -9.00 -0.93
CA ALA A 69 6.68 -8.64 -1.73
C ALA A 69 7.00 -8.68 -3.25
N TYR A 70 8.15 -8.18 -3.70
CA TYR A 70 8.56 -8.32 -5.10
C TYR A 70 8.75 -9.79 -5.51
N ARG A 71 9.30 -10.64 -4.64
CA ARG A 71 9.39 -12.09 -4.91
C ARG A 71 8.02 -12.74 -5.04
N LYS A 72 7.05 -12.38 -4.19
CA LYS A 72 5.66 -12.84 -4.33
C LYS A 72 5.02 -12.33 -5.63
N ALA A 73 5.36 -11.12 -6.06
CA ALA A 73 4.90 -10.57 -7.34
C ALA A 73 5.43 -11.39 -8.53
N ILE A 74 6.70 -11.75 -8.49
CA ILE A 74 7.36 -12.60 -9.50
C ILE A 74 6.79 -14.02 -9.47
N ALA A 75 6.59 -14.61 -8.28
CA ALA A 75 5.99 -15.93 -8.16
C ALA A 75 4.56 -15.98 -8.73
N ALA A 76 3.79 -14.90 -8.53
CA ALA A 76 2.43 -14.78 -9.06
C ALA A 76 2.39 -14.49 -10.58
N ASN A 77 3.40 -13.82 -11.13
CA ASN A 77 3.59 -13.67 -12.58
C ASN A 77 5.08 -13.56 -12.90
N PRO A 78 5.72 -14.64 -13.37
CA PRO A 78 7.14 -14.63 -13.71
C PRO A 78 7.51 -13.67 -14.82
N ARG A 79 6.55 -13.25 -15.66
CA ARG A 79 6.73 -12.29 -16.76
C ARG A 79 6.51 -10.83 -16.33
N ASN A 80 6.48 -10.53 -15.03
CA ASN A 80 6.42 -9.15 -14.57
C ASN A 80 7.81 -8.52 -14.57
N ALA A 81 8.21 -7.93 -15.70
CA ALA A 81 9.50 -7.27 -15.88
C ALA A 81 9.76 -6.16 -14.84
N GLU A 82 8.72 -5.39 -14.47
CA GLU A 82 8.84 -4.32 -13.48
C GLU A 82 9.11 -4.85 -12.06
N ALA A 83 8.54 -6.00 -11.69
CA ALA A 83 8.82 -6.61 -10.40
C ALA A 83 10.28 -7.12 -10.32
N HIS A 84 10.79 -7.70 -11.39
CA HIS A 84 12.20 -8.08 -11.51
C HIS A 84 13.13 -6.87 -11.46
N ASN A 85 12.81 -5.81 -12.20
CA ASN A 85 13.54 -4.53 -12.19
C ASN A 85 13.59 -3.92 -10.78
N ALA A 86 12.44 -3.79 -10.11
CA ALA A 86 12.36 -3.21 -8.78
C ALA A 86 13.09 -4.05 -7.73
N LEU A 87 13.03 -5.39 -7.84
CA LEU A 87 13.81 -6.30 -7.01
C LEU A 87 15.31 -6.06 -7.23
N GLY A 88 15.76 -5.97 -8.48
CA GLY A 88 17.16 -5.74 -8.81
C GLY A 88 17.70 -4.42 -8.26
N VAL A 89 16.96 -3.32 -8.45
CA VAL A 89 17.32 -2.00 -7.91
C VAL A 89 17.43 -2.04 -6.38
N LEU A 90 16.49 -2.69 -5.70
CA LEU A 90 16.50 -2.78 -4.25
C LEU A 90 17.67 -3.65 -3.74
N LEU A 91 17.94 -4.77 -4.39
CA LEU A 91 19.09 -5.63 -4.06
C LEU A 91 20.41 -4.89 -4.23
N ALA A 92 20.54 -4.05 -5.25
CA ALA A 92 21.71 -3.21 -5.45
C ALA A 92 21.90 -2.20 -4.30
N ARG A 93 20.81 -1.58 -3.81
CA ARG A 93 20.85 -0.71 -2.62
C ARG A 93 21.33 -1.46 -1.38
N CYS A 94 20.98 -2.74 -1.27
CA CYS A 94 21.43 -3.64 -0.21
C CYS A 94 22.83 -4.24 -0.46
N GLN A 95 23.61 -3.75 -1.44
CA GLN A 95 24.94 -4.26 -1.81
C GLN A 95 24.97 -5.73 -2.28
N ARG A 96 23.82 -6.28 -2.67
CA ARG A 96 23.69 -7.64 -3.22
C ARG A 96 23.79 -7.60 -4.74
N LEU A 97 24.96 -7.22 -5.25
CA LEU A 97 25.16 -6.86 -6.65
C LEU A 97 24.93 -8.03 -7.63
N ALA A 98 25.36 -9.25 -7.28
CA ALA A 98 25.14 -10.43 -8.11
C ALA A 98 23.64 -10.77 -8.26
N ASP A 99 22.90 -10.76 -7.16
CA ASP A 99 21.44 -11.00 -7.19
C ASP A 99 20.71 -9.88 -7.94
N ALA A 100 21.18 -8.63 -7.80
CA ALA A 100 20.62 -7.48 -8.49
C ALA A 100 20.79 -7.60 -10.01
N GLU A 101 21.99 -7.98 -10.45
CA GLU A 101 22.33 -8.22 -11.85
C GLU A 101 21.46 -9.33 -12.45
N ALA A 102 21.30 -10.46 -11.74
CA ALA A 102 20.45 -11.57 -12.16
C ALA A 102 18.99 -11.11 -12.37
N ALA A 103 18.41 -10.41 -11.39
CA ALA A 103 17.04 -9.92 -11.49
C ALA A 103 16.86 -8.91 -12.65
N LEU A 104 17.83 -8.03 -12.90
CA LEU A 104 17.77 -7.08 -14.01
C LEU A 104 17.91 -7.77 -15.38
N ARG A 105 18.70 -8.85 -15.48
CA ARG A 105 18.76 -9.65 -16.70
C ARG A 105 17.46 -10.40 -16.98
N GLU A 106 16.80 -10.93 -15.95
CA GLU A 106 15.46 -11.51 -16.10
C GLU A 106 14.45 -10.46 -16.59
N ALA A 107 14.49 -9.24 -16.04
CA ALA A 107 13.66 -8.14 -16.53
C ALA A 107 13.90 -7.83 -18.02
N LEU A 108 15.16 -7.85 -18.47
CA LEU A 108 15.52 -7.64 -19.89
C LEU A 108 15.17 -8.83 -20.79
N ALA A 109 15.22 -10.07 -20.28
CA ALA A 109 14.77 -11.23 -21.03
C ALA A 109 13.27 -11.15 -21.36
N ILE A 110 12.49 -10.51 -20.48
CA ILE A 110 11.06 -10.27 -20.67
C ILE A 110 10.80 -9.02 -21.52
N ALA A 111 11.55 -7.93 -21.27
CA ALA A 111 11.39 -6.63 -21.93
C ALA A 111 12.75 -6.11 -22.45
N PRO A 112 13.23 -6.63 -23.61
CA PRO A 112 14.58 -6.37 -24.12
C PRO A 112 14.84 -4.90 -24.50
N ASP A 113 13.79 -4.16 -24.84
CA ASP A 113 13.87 -2.76 -25.27
C ASP A 113 13.63 -1.76 -24.12
N SER A 114 13.76 -2.21 -22.87
CA SER A 114 13.56 -1.36 -21.71
C SER A 114 14.81 -0.53 -21.37
N ALA A 115 14.85 0.71 -21.87
CA ALA A 115 15.97 1.63 -21.65
C ALA A 115 16.28 1.87 -20.16
N HIS A 116 15.26 1.96 -19.30
CA HIS A 116 15.45 2.20 -17.88
C HIS A 116 16.02 0.97 -17.15
N VAL A 117 15.63 -0.25 -17.54
CA VAL A 117 16.20 -1.49 -16.97
C VAL A 117 17.67 -1.64 -17.39
N ARG A 118 18.00 -1.35 -18.65
CA ARG A 118 19.40 -1.32 -19.12
C ARG A 118 20.23 -0.29 -18.36
N SER A 119 19.66 0.89 -18.10
CA SER A 119 20.31 1.92 -17.30
C SER A 119 20.61 1.46 -15.86
N ASN A 120 19.67 0.72 -15.25
CA ASN A 120 19.83 0.13 -13.93
C ASN A 120 20.89 -0.99 -13.94
N LEU A 121 20.91 -1.85 -14.96
CA LEU A 121 21.93 -2.88 -15.11
C LEU A 121 23.32 -2.27 -15.27
N GLY A 122 23.47 -1.23 -16.10
CA GLY A 122 24.71 -0.48 -16.24
C GLY A 122 25.19 0.11 -14.91
N ARG A 123 24.28 0.65 -14.09
CA ARG A 123 24.63 1.12 -12.73
C ARG A 123 25.09 -0.02 -11.83
N VAL A 124 24.43 -1.18 -11.85
CA VAL A 124 24.86 -2.36 -11.06
C VAL A 124 26.23 -2.86 -11.49
N LEU A 125 26.51 -2.91 -12.79
CA LEU A 125 27.80 -3.31 -13.34
C LEU A 125 28.93 -2.34 -12.93
N LEU A 126 28.67 -1.03 -12.87
CA LEU A 126 29.62 -0.06 -12.33
C LEU A 126 29.94 -0.30 -10.86
N LEU A 127 28.91 -0.53 -10.04
CA LEU A 127 29.09 -0.85 -8.62
C LEU A 127 29.86 -2.17 -8.44
N ALA A 128 29.72 -3.11 -9.36
CA ALA A 128 30.44 -4.38 -9.38
C ALA A 128 31.87 -4.27 -9.97
N GLY A 129 32.33 -3.08 -10.34
CA GLY A 129 33.67 -2.88 -10.91
C GLY A 129 33.83 -3.40 -12.34
N ARG A 130 32.74 -3.47 -13.12
CA ARG A 130 32.71 -3.95 -14.51
C ARG A 130 32.32 -2.84 -15.50
N PRO A 131 33.12 -1.76 -15.63
CA PRO A 131 32.74 -0.57 -16.37
C PRO A 131 32.64 -0.77 -17.88
N GLN A 132 33.40 -1.69 -18.47
CA GLN A 132 33.32 -1.99 -19.91
C GLN A 132 31.95 -2.59 -20.27
N GLU A 133 31.47 -3.53 -19.47
CA GLU A 133 30.13 -4.12 -19.66
C GLU A 133 29.03 -3.11 -19.36
N ALA A 134 29.21 -2.27 -18.33
CA ALA A 134 28.29 -1.18 -18.04
C ALA A 134 28.14 -0.21 -19.22
N ALA A 135 29.26 0.17 -19.86
CA ALA A 135 29.25 1.06 -21.00
C ALA A 135 28.43 0.49 -22.18
N GLY A 136 28.49 -0.81 -22.42
CA GLY A 136 27.68 -1.49 -23.43
C GLY A 136 26.18 -1.33 -23.16
N GLU A 137 25.72 -1.69 -21.96
CA GLU A 137 24.30 -1.58 -21.59
C GLU A 137 23.80 -0.13 -21.60
N LEU A 138 24.62 0.81 -21.14
CA LEU A 138 24.30 2.24 -21.11
C LEU A 138 24.25 2.86 -22.51
N ALA A 139 25.12 2.43 -23.42
CA ALA A 139 25.05 2.83 -24.82
C ALA A 139 23.75 2.35 -25.47
N THR A 140 23.35 1.09 -25.25
CA THR A 140 22.06 0.58 -25.74
C THR A 140 20.88 1.31 -25.10
N ALA A 141 20.94 1.63 -23.80
CA ALA A 141 19.91 2.44 -23.14
C ALA A 141 19.74 3.82 -23.80
N LEU A 142 20.84 4.47 -24.21
CA LEU A 142 20.82 5.77 -24.89
C LEU A 142 20.44 5.67 -26.37
N GLN A 143 20.61 4.53 -27.02
CA GLN A 143 20.04 4.30 -28.35
C GLN A 143 18.52 4.24 -28.30
N LEU A 144 17.97 3.58 -27.27
CA LEU A 144 16.52 3.46 -27.04
C LEU A 144 15.91 4.78 -26.55
N GLU A 145 16.60 5.48 -25.64
CA GLU A 145 16.16 6.75 -25.07
C GLU A 145 17.32 7.76 -24.98
N PRO A 146 17.61 8.51 -26.07
CA PRO A 146 18.76 9.42 -26.13
C PRO A 146 18.76 10.52 -25.06
N GLY A 147 17.57 10.89 -24.57
CA GLY A 147 17.36 11.95 -23.59
C GLY A 147 17.54 11.53 -22.13
N ASN A 148 17.89 10.27 -21.83
CA ASN A 148 17.96 9.77 -20.46
C ASN A 148 19.20 10.32 -19.72
N PRO A 149 19.06 11.27 -18.77
CA PRO A 149 20.20 11.93 -18.14
C PRO A 149 20.96 10.99 -17.18
N ILE A 150 20.28 9.98 -16.62
CA ILE A 150 20.89 8.98 -15.73
C ILE A 150 21.82 8.07 -16.53
N ALA A 151 21.35 7.58 -17.68
CA ALA A 151 22.16 6.75 -18.57
C ALA A 151 23.40 7.50 -19.08
N GLN A 152 23.26 8.78 -19.46
CA GLN A 152 24.40 9.62 -19.86
C GLN A 152 25.41 9.82 -18.72
N ALA A 153 24.93 10.09 -17.50
CA ALA A 153 25.80 10.27 -16.34
C ALA A 153 26.57 8.99 -16.01
N ASN A 154 25.88 7.85 -15.98
CA ASN A 154 26.49 6.55 -15.72
C ASN A 154 27.47 6.16 -16.85
N LEU A 155 27.18 6.49 -18.12
CA LEU A 155 28.09 6.19 -19.23
C LEU A 155 29.38 7.00 -19.11
N ARG A 156 29.27 8.28 -18.73
CA ARG A 156 30.45 9.11 -18.46
C ARG A 156 31.31 8.53 -17.34
N GLU A 157 30.67 8.02 -16.28
CA GLU A 157 31.35 7.33 -15.18
C GLU A 157 32.06 6.05 -15.66
N ALA A 158 31.38 5.23 -16.48
CA ALA A 158 31.93 4.01 -17.06
C ALA A 158 33.14 4.26 -17.98
N LEU A 159 33.13 5.38 -18.70
CA LEU A 159 34.20 5.75 -19.64
C LEU A 159 35.32 6.56 -18.98
N ALA A 160 35.21 6.92 -17.69
CA ALA A 160 36.24 7.68 -17.01
C ALA A 160 37.55 6.87 -16.92
N PRO A 161 38.72 7.50 -17.10
CA PRO A 161 40.02 6.80 -17.03
C PRO A 161 40.22 6.03 -15.71
N SER A 162 39.69 6.55 -14.60
CA SER A 162 39.73 5.91 -13.29
C SER A 162 38.91 4.63 -13.19
N ALA A 163 37.85 4.48 -14.00
CA ALA A 163 37.06 3.27 -14.08
C ALA A 163 37.77 2.21 -14.95
N GLN A 164 38.53 2.62 -15.95
CA GLN A 164 39.23 1.71 -16.87
C GLN A 164 40.57 1.19 -16.34
N ALA A 165 41.00 1.61 -15.15
CA ALA A 165 42.18 1.05 -14.51
C ALA A 165 42.01 -0.47 -14.35
N PRO A 166 43.01 -1.29 -14.68
CA PRO A 166 42.94 -2.74 -14.53
C PRO A 166 42.88 -3.11 -13.04
N GLY A 167 41.66 -3.07 -12.49
CA GLY A 167 41.34 -3.61 -11.19
C GLY A 167 41.18 -5.12 -11.33
N THR A 168 42.03 -5.85 -10.61
CA THR A 168 42.03 -7.30 -10.50
C THR A 168 40.62 -7.87 -10.54
N GLY A 169 40.31 -8.66 -11.57
CA GLY A 169 39.10 -9.46 -11.60
C GLY A 169 38.96 -10.18 -10.27
N ALA A 170 37.94 -9.79 -9.50
CA ALA A 170 37.54 -10.54 -8.32
C ALA A 170 36.95 -11.85 -8.83
N THR A 171 37.86 -12.81 -8.97
CA THR A 171 37.59 -14.23 -9.01
C THR A 171 36.72 -14.59 -7.82
N ALA A 172 35.50 -15.02 -8.12
CA ALA A 172 34.93 -16.25 -7.59
C ALA A 172 33.48 -16.29 -8.04
N ALA A 173 33.22 -17.14 -9.03
CA ALA A 173 31.96 -17.85 -9.09
C ALA A 173 31.77 -18.54 -7.73
N ALA A 174 31.04 -17.90 -6.83
CA ALA A 174 30.34 -18.61 -5.79
C ALA A 174 29.09 -19.17 -6.46
N GLU A 175 29.07 -20.48 -6.67
CA GLU A 175 27.90 -21.22 -7.10
C GLU A 175 26.67 -20.75 -6.30
N PRO A 176 25.49 -20.63 -6.93
CA PRO A 176 24.29 -20.29 -6.19
C PRO A 176 24.01 -21.45 -5.23
N GLN A 177 24.32 -21.27 -3.95
CA GLN A 177 23.72 -22.10 -2.92
C GLN A 177 22.24 -21.75 -2.86
N VAL A 178 21.47 -22.47 -3.67
CA VAL A 178 20.03 -22.60 -3.50
C VAL A 178 19.84 -23.40 -2.22
N ALA A 179 19.93 -22.72 -1.07
CA ALA A 179 19.33 -23.25 0.13
C ALA A 179 17.83 -23.31 -0.16
N ALA A 180 17.34 -24.51 -0.44
CA ALA A 180 15.93 -24.83 -0.45
C ALA A 180 15.39 -24.51 0.95
N VAL A 181 15.00 -23.27 1.17
CA VAL A 181 14.11 -22.93 2.27
C VAL A 181 12.79 -23.55 1.89
N GLN A 182 12.53 -24.71 2.48
CA GLN A 182 11.21 -25.32 2.42
C GLN A 182 10.20 -24.26 2.81
N VAL A 183 9.21 -24.05 1.94
CA VAL A 183 8.00 -23.32 2.31
C VAL A 183 7.32 -24.20 3.35
N ALA A 184 7.67 -23.98 4.62
CA ALA A 184 6.88 -24.52 5.71
C ALA A 184 5.49 -23.93 5.57
N ALA A 185 4.49 -24.81 5.42
CA ALA A 185 3.10 -24.44 5.39
C ALA A 185 2.81 -23.59 6.63
N VAL A 186 2.48 -22.33 6.43
CA VAL A 186 1.98 -21.48 7.50
C VAL A 186 0.59 -22.00 7.83
N GLN A 187 0.47 -22.71 8.96
CA GLN A 187 -0.83 -23.01 9.55
C GLN A 187 -1.53 -21.69 9.88
N GLU A 188 -2.77 -21.54 9.42
CA GLU A 188 -3.66 -20.48 9.87
C GLU A 188 -3.81 -20.55 11.39
N PRO A 189 -3.77 -19.41 12.12
CA PRO A 189 -3.95 -19.45 13.56
C PRO A 189 -5.40 -19.85 13.90
N GLU A 190 -5.56 -20.87 14.74
CA GLU A 190 -6.85 -21.22 15.34
C GLU A 190 -7.42 -20.05 16.17
N PRO A 191 -8.75 -19.88 16.20
CA PRO A 191 -9.38 -18.82 16.97
C PRO A 191 -9.23 -19.10 18.48
N PRO A 192 -8.97 -18.08 19.32
CA PRO A 192 -8.81 -18.30 20.75
C PRO A 192 -10.15 -18.66 21.40
N ALA A 193 -10.20 -19.84 22.01
CA ALA A 193 -11.24 -20.24 22.95
C ALA A 193 -10.99 -19.58 24.31
N ALA A 194 -11.59 -18.42 24.55
CA ALA A 194 -11.87 -17.91 25.89
C ALA A 194 -12.90 -16.77 25.78
N GLU A 195 -14.11 -17.01 26.30
CA GLU A 195 -15.10 -15.96 26.52
C GLU A 195 -14.57 -14.95 27.53
N VAL A 196 -14.41 -13.70 27.10
CA VAL A 196 -14.18 -12.56 28.00
C VAL A 196 -15.55 -12.07 28.47
N PRO A 197 -15.83 -11.97 29.78
CA PRO A 197 -17.15 -11.57 30.27
C PRO A 197 -17.41 -10.09 29.97
N VAL A 198 -18.57 -9.80 29.39
CA VAL A 198 -19.02 -8.44 29.04
C VAL A 198 -19.69 -7.81 30.28
N PRO A 199 -19.25 -6.64 30.77
CA PRO A 199 -19.93 -5.98 31.88
C PRO A 199 -21.28 -5.40 31.45
N ALA A 200 -22.31 -5.70 32.24
CA ALA A 200 -23.69 -5.26 32.07
C ALA A 200 -23.89 -3.80 32.52
N THR A 201 -23.28 -2.84 31.82
CA THR A 201 -23.78 -1.46 31.70
C THR A 201 -22.91 -0.74 30.68
N LEU A 202 -23.48 -0.44 29.50
CA LEU A 202 -22.81 0.41 28.53
C LEU A 202 -22.88 1.85 29.06
N PRO A 203 -21.75 2.53 29.31
CA PRO A 203 -21.79 3.97 29.48
C PRO A 203 -22.28 4.59 28.17
N MET A 204 -23.18 5.57 28.29
CA MET A 204 -23.62 6.41 27.18
C MET A 204 -22.41 6.78 26.32
N ILE A 205 -22.40 6.28 25.09
CA ILE A 205 -21.34 6.54 24.12
C ILE A 205 -21.36 8.05 23.85
N ALA A 206 -20.32 8.74 24.32
CA ALA A 206 -19.98 10.07 23.82
C ALA A 206 -19.97 10.00 22.28
N PRO A 207 -20.48 11.03 21.57
CA PRO A 207 -20.55 11.00 20.12
C PRO A 207 -19.21 10.53 19.54
N PRO A 208 -19.21 9.64 18.52
CA PRO A 208 -17.99 9.04 18.04
C PRO A 208 -17.01 10.16 17.75
N LEU A 209 -15.84 10.13 18.39
CA LEU A 209 -14.74 11.01 18.04
C LEU A 209 -14.55 10.82 16.54
N LEU A 210 -15.00 11.81 15.75
CA LEU A 210 -14.84 11.84 14.30
C LEU A 210 -13.38 11.48 14.04
N ALA A 211 -13.16 10.33 13.41
CA ALA A 211 -11.82 9.84 13.15
C ALA A 211 -11.03 10.99 12.51
N ARG A 212 -10.03 11.50 13.24
CA ARG A 212 -9.23 12.65 12.80
C ARG A 212 -8.59 12.27 11.47
N ILE A 213 -8.97 12.97 10.39
CA ILE A 213 -8.37 12.76 9.07
C ILE A 213 -6.90 13.18 9.16
N ARG A 214 -5.96 12.31 8.78
CA ARG A 214 -4.54 12.67 8.65
C ARG A 214 -4.34 13.49 7.38
N LEU A 215 -4.41 14.82 7.50
CA LEU A 215 -4.34 15.75 6.38
C LEU A 215 -2.92 16.30 6.20
N GLU A 216 -2.39 16.20 4.99
CA GLU A 216 -1.11 16.79 4.60
C GLU A 216 -1.29 17.85 3.51
N LEU A 217 -0.56 18.96 3.63
CA LEU A 217 -0.40 19.94 2.55
C LEU A 217 1.02 19.90 2.01
N SER A 218 1.15 19.65 0.71
CA SER A 218 2.41 19.57 -0.01
C SER A 218 2.56 20.77 -0.95
N ASN A 219 3.70 21.45 -0.86
CA ASN A 219 4.07 22.53 -1.77
C ASN A 219 4.71 21.97 -3.04
N GLY A 220 3.92 21.88 -4.11
CA GLY A 220 4.37 21.43 -5.43
C GLY A 220 4.70 22.56 -6.42
N ASN A 221 4.37 23.81 -6.08
CA ASN A 221 4.54 24.98 -6.97
C ASN A 221 5.74 25.88 -6.60
N GLY A 222 6.38 25.62 -5.46
CA GLY A 222 7.58 26.35 -5.03
C GLY A 222 7.30 27.73 -4.41
N MET A 223 6.05 28.15 -4.28
CA MET A 223 5.70 29.40 -3.58
C MET A 223 5.95 29.27 -2.08
N ARG A 224 6.78 30.15 -1.53
CA ARG A 224 7.16 30.11 -0.12
C ARG A 224 5.94 30.37 0.77
N GLY A 225 5.65 29.43 1.67
CA GLY A 225 4.57 29.57 2.66
C GLY A 225 3.15 29.29 2.12
N ALA A 226 2.98 28.89 0.86
CA ALA A 226 1.66 28.63 0.28
C ALA A 226 0.85 27.58 1.07
N ALA A 227 1.47 26.44 1.41
CA ALA A 227 0.84 25.39 2.20
C ALA A 227 0.55 25.81 3.66
N ALA A 228 1.40 26.64 4.27
CA ALA A 228 1.19 27.12 5.63
C ALA A 228 0.00 28.09 5.75
N ARG A 229 -0.22 28.92 4.72
CA ARG A 229 -1.30 29.92 4.68
C ARG A 229 -2.71 29.31 4.63
N LEU A 230 -2.83 28.05 4.23
CA LEU A 230 -4.11 27.34 4.18
C LEU A 230 -4.53 26.71 5.51
N LYS A 231 -3.61 26.57 6.47
CA LYS A 231 -3.88 25.95 7.77
C LYS A 231 -5.04 26.61 8.52
N PRO A 232 -5.15 27.95 8.63
CA PRO A 232 -6.23 28.59 9.39
C PRO A 232 -7.61 28.33 8.79
N GLN A 233 -7.72 28.36 7.45
CA GLN A 233 -8.97 28.10 6.75
C GLN A 233 -9.45 26.66 6.96
N LEU A 234 -8.55 25.68 6.82
CA LEU A 234 -8.88 24.27 7.06
C LEU A 234 -9.22 24.01 8.54
N LEU A 235 -8.50 24.66 9.46
CA LEU A 235 -8.76 24.53 10.89
C LEU A 235 -10.14 25.10 11.29
N ALA A 236 -10.57 26.21 10.68
CA ALA A 236 -11.89 26.79 10.89
C ALA A 236 -13.03 25.82 10.46
N GLU A 237 -12.77 24.97 9.48
CA GLU A 237 -13.66 23.91 9.00
C GLU A 237 -13.49 22.58 9.78
N GLY A 238 -12.73 22.59 10.89
CA GLY A 238 -12.49 21.42 11.72
C GLY A 238 -11.47 20.41 11.15
N LEU A 239 -10.71 20.79 10.11
CA LEU A 239 -9.71 19.96 9.45
C LEU A 239 -8.30 20.35 9.89
N ALA A 240 -7.75 19.60 10.85
CA ALA A 240 -6.39 19.83 11.32
C ALA A 240 -5.34 19.30 10.31
N VAL A 241 -4.45 20.18 9.84
CA VAL A 241 -3.32 19.79 8.98
C VAL A 241 -2.18 19.25 9.84
N GLU A 242 -1.94 17.95 9.75
CA GLU A 242 -0.92 17.23 10.51
C GLU A 242 0.48 17.50 9.99
N ARG A 243 0.64 17.60 8.67
CA ARG A 243 1.97 17.72 8.05
C ARG A 243 2.01 18.75 6.92
N LEU A 244 3.12 19.47 6.85
CA LEU A 244 3.49 20.34 5.73
C LEU A 244 4.73 19.77 5.05
N THR A 245 4.69 19.59 3.74
CA THR A 245 5.80 19.01 2.97
C THR A 245 6.09 19.83 1.71
N ASN A 246 7.22 19.52 1.06
CA ASN A 246 7.57 20.06 -0.24
C ASN A 246 7.66 18.89 -1.22
N GLN A 247 7.11 19.05 -2.42
CA GLN A 247 7.24 18.07 -3.49
C GLN A 247 8.20 18.62 -4.53
N ARG A 248 9.45 18.16 -4.44
CA ARG A 248 10.51 18.51 -5.38
C ARG A 248 10.60 17.44 -6.48
N PRO A 249 10.86 17.84 -7.74
CA PRO A 249 10.98 19.22 -8.22
C PRO A 249 9.63 19.95 -8.24
N TYR A 250 9.61 21.28 -8.07
CA TYR A 250 8.40 22.10 -7.97
C TYR A 250 7.71 22.30 -9.33
N VAL A 251 7.26 21.21 -9.95
CA VAL A 251 6.74 21.19 -11.33
C VAL A 251 5.23 20.93 -11.38
N GLN A 252 4.55 20.92 -10.23
CA GLN A 252 3.13 20.60 -10.17
C GLN A 252 2.32 21.69 -10.89
N ARG A 253 1.80 21.39 -12.08
CA ARG A 253 1.05 22.39 -12.88
C ARG A 253 -0.30 22.74 -12.27
N MET A 254 -1.05 21.73 -11.83
CA MET A 254 -2.40 21.87 -11.28
C MET A 254 -2.52 21.33 -9.85
N THR A 255 -3.35 21.96 -9.05
CA THR A 255 -3.60 21.58 -7.66
C THR A 255 -4.42 20.30 -7.68
N VAL A 256 -3.99 19.31 -6.91
CA VAL A 256 -4.63 18.00 -6.88
C VAL A 256 -4.84 17.57 -5.44
N ILE A 257 -5.97 16.94 -5.17
CA ILE A 257 -6.29 16.38 -3.87
C ILE A 257 -6.21 14.86 -4.00
N GLN A 258 -5.11 14.33 -3.49
CA GLN A 258 -4.86 12.90 -3.44
C GLN A 258 -5.50 12.33 -2.18
N TYR A 259 -6.24 11.24 -2.32
CA TYR A 259 -6.89 10.59 -1.18
C TYR A 259 -6.72 9.09 -1.21
N ARG A 260 -6.64 8.49 -0.03
CA ARG A 260 -6.56 7.03 0.10
C ARG A 260 -7.89 6.39 -0.31
N THR A 261 -7.83 5.18 -0.86
CA THR A 261 -9.03 4.36 -1.08
C THR A 261 -9.87 4.27 0.19
N GLY A 262 -11.16 4.58 0.10
CA GLY A 262 -12.08 4.68 1.25
C GLY A 262 -12.17 6.08 1.90
N GLN A 263 -11.32 7.03 1.51
CA GLN A 263 -11.29 8.40 2.05
C GLN A 263 -11.85 9.44 1.08
N LEU A 264 -12.67 9.04 0.11
CA LEU A 264 -13.30 9.97 -0.84
C LEU A 264 -14.13 11.05 -0.12
N GLY A 265 -14.90 10.68 0.90
CA GLY A 265 -15.67 11.65 1.69
C GLY A 265 -14.78 12.63 2.46
N ALA A 266 -13.60 12.20 2.93
CA ALA A 266 -12.62 13.10 3.53
C ALA A 266 -12.01 14.04 2.49
N ALA A 267 -11.72 13.54 1.30
CA ALA A 267 -11.20 14.33 0.17
C ALA A 267 -12.20 15.41 -0.27
N GLN A 268 -13.48 15.04 -0.37
CA GLN A 268 -14.55 15.97 -0.73
C GLN A 268 -14.69 17.10 0.31
N ARG A 269 -14.68 16.76 1.61
CA ARG A 269 -14.70 17.79 2.67
C ARG A 269 -13.51 18.74 2.59
N VAL A 270 -12.31 18.24 2.27
CA VAL A 270 -11.13 19.08 2.08
C VAL A 270 -11.29 19.98 0.84
N ALA A 271 -11.87 19.48 -0.25
CA ALA A 271 -12.15 20.28 -1.43
C ALA A 271 -13.18 21.40 -1.15
N ASP A 272 -14.26 21.07 -0.44
CA ASP A 272 -15.31 22.01 -0.06
C ASP A 272 -14.76 23.10 0.87
N ALA A 273 -13.98 22.71 1.89
CA ALA A 273 -13.31 23.63 2.81
C ALA A 273 -12.35 24.59 2.10
N LEU A 274 -11.67 24.12 1.04
CA LEU A 274 -10.78 24.93 0.22
C LEU A 274 -11.51 25.70 -0.89
N ARG A 275 -12.81 25.47 -1.09
CA ARG A 275 -13.64 26.01 -2.19
C ARG A 275 -12.96 25.82 -3.55
N THR A 276 -12.47 24.61 -3.81
CA THR A 276 -11.75 24.28 -5.03
C THR A 276 -12.45 23.17 -5.81
N THR A 277 -12.29 23.21 -7.13
CA THR A 277 -12.70 22.13 -8.05
C THR A 277 -11.51 21.27 -8.47
N ALA A 278 -10.42 21.30 -7.70
CA ALA A 278 -9.23 20.49 -7.93
C ALA A 278 -9.59 19.01 -8.13
N PRO A 279 -8.91 18.29 -9.04
CA PRO A 279 -9.17 16.87 -9.26
C PRO A 279 -8.95 16.09 -7.97
N LEU A 280 -9.89 15.20 -7.66
CA LEU A 280 -9.76 14.23 -6.59
C LEU A 280 -9.14 12.96 -7.17
N GLU A 281 -7.91 12.65 -6.77
CA GLU A 281 -7.17 11.49 -7.27
C GLU A 281 -7.09 10.42 -6.19
N ALA A 282 -7.66 9.24 -6.48
CA ALA A 282 -7.47 8.09 -5.61
C ALA A 282 -6.02 7.62 -5.70
N VAL A 283 -5.33 7.61 -4.57
CA VAL A 283 -3.97 7.08 -4.46
C VAL A 283 -4.04 5.78 -3.69
N HIS A 284 -3.60 4.71 -4.34
CA HIS A 284 -3.48 3.40 -3.73
C HIS A 284 -2.17 3.35 -2.93
N GLY A 285 -2.26 3.67 -1.63
CA GLY A 285 -1.14 3.62 -0.69
C GLY A 285 -1.49 2.76 0.52
N THR A 286 -0.67 1.76 0.83
CA THR A 286 -0.89 0.80 1.93
C THR A 286 -0.15 1.18 3.23
N GLY A 287 0.13 2.47 3.46
CA GLY A 287 0.98 2.93 4.57
C GLY A 287 0.47 3.97 5.54
N PRO A 288 1.31 4.42 6.51
CA PRO A 288 0.98 5.48 7.46
C PRO A 288 1.02 6.87 6.81
N GLY A 289 0.87 6.95 5.49
CA GLY A 289 0.74 8.21 4.78
C GLY A 289 -0.51 8.98 5.23
N PRO A 290 -0.69 10.21 4.74
CA PRO A 290 -1.92 10.94 4.98
C PRO A 290 -3.13 10.16 4.44
N ASP A 291 -4.29 10.40 5.03
CA ASP A 291 -5.58 9.95 4.50
C ASP A 291 -5.98 10.82 3.31
N VAL A 292 -5.63 12.11 3.36
CA VAL A 292 -5.78 13.09 2.28
C VAL A 292 -4.53 13.96 2.19
N ARG A 293 -4.00 14.12 0.98
CA ARG A 293 -2.88 15.01 0.65
C ARG A 293 -3.34 16.03 -0.39
N VAL A 294 -3.15 17.32 -0.11
CA VAL A 294 -3.32 18.37 -1.12
C VAL A 294 -1.96 18.75 -1.66
N VAL A 295 -1.76 18.61 -2.96
CA VAL A 295 -0.55 19.07 -3.66
C VAL A 295 -0.87 20.36 -4.38
N LEU A 296 -0.27 21.46 -3.94
CA LEU A 296 -0.51 22.78 -4.52
C LEU A 296 0.23 22.93 -5.86
N GLY A 297 -0.52 23.26 -6.92
CA GLY A 297 -0.01 23.50 -8.25
C GLY A 297 0.17 24.98 -8.58
N HIS A 298 0.64 25.28 -9.80
CA HIS A 298 0.86 26.66 -10.26
C HIS A 298 -0.47 27.40 -10.52
N ASP A 299 -1.52 26.66 -10.86
CA ASP A 299 -2.91 27.10 -10.93
C ASP A 299 -3.42 27.69 -9.60
N TRP A 300 -2.87 27.25 -8.46
CA TRP A 300 -3.25 27.70 -7.14
C TRP A 300 -3.18 29.22 -7.01
N ALA A 301 -2.18 29.87 -7.64
CA ALA A 301 -2.00 31.32 -7.62
C ALA A 301 -3.20 32.11 -8.19
N ARG A 302 -4.10 31.45 -8.92
CA ARG A 302 -5.28 32.04 -9.58
C ARG A 302 -6.61 31.60 -8.96
N ALA A 303 -6.59 30.77 -7.91
CA ALA A 303 -7.81 30.28 -7.27
C ALA A 303 -8.59 31.44 -6.61
N PRO A 304 -9.95 31.41 -6.62
CA PRO A 304 -10.79 32.46 -6.04
C PRO A 304 -10.49 32.76 -4.56
N ALA A 305 -9.92 31.79 -3.84
CA ALA A 305 -9.41 31.99 -2.49
C ALA A 305 -8.39 33.16 -2.44
N LEU A 306 -7.54 33.34 -3.45
CA LEU A 306 -6.52 34.40 -3.51
C LEU A 306 -7.00 35.73 -4.10
N THR A 307 -8.16 35.83 -4.75
CA THR A 307 -8.64 37.12 -5.30
C THR A 307 -8.90 38.17 -4.22
N ALA A 308 -9.02 37.77 -2.95
CA ALA A 308 -9.06 38.68 -1.81
C ALA A 308 -7.66 39.10 -1.28
N TRP A 309 -6.57 38.52 -1.79
CA TRP A 309 -5.24 38.56 -1.17
C TRP A 309 -4.09 38.98 -2.09
N ALA A 310 -4.32 39.18 -3.40
CA ALA A 310 -3.32 39.76 -4.32
C ALA A 310 -3.22 41.30 -4.25
N SER A 311 -3.92 41.94 -3.32
CA SER A 311 -4.03 43.40 -3.17
C SER A 311 -3.49 43.96 -1.84
N ARG A 312 -2.54 43.28 -1.19
CA ARG A 312 -1.75 43.85 -0.08
C ARG A 312 -0.27 43.56 -0.23
#